data_AF-A0A1N6W357-F1
#
_entry.id   AF-A0A1N6W357-F1
#
_cell.length_a   1.000
_cell.length_b   1.000
_cell.length_c   1.000
_cell.angle_alpha   90.00
_cell.angle_beta   90.00
_cell.angle_gamma   90.00
#
_symmetry.space_group_name_H-M   'P 1'
#
loop_
_entity.id
_entity.type
_entity.pdbx_description
1 polymer ?
#
loop_
_entity_poly.entity_id
_entity_poly.type
_entity_poly.pdbx_seq_one_letter_code
_entity_poly.pdbx_strand_id
1 'polypeptide(L)'
;MANRFDAWLTLGLGIASLAFVGWVNVDALIEAFGDGPPYYGRTTNMDKWESPLPILAMIDLVVLVLVIPAVRGSIKSLVECLGR
;
A
#
# COMPACT_ATOMS: atom_id res chain seq x y z
N MET A 1 -14.28 22.46 13.04
CA MET A 1 -13.05 22.18 13.81
C MET A 1 -12.72 20.73 13.60
N ALA A 2 -11.74 20.40 12.77
CA ALA A 2 -11.27 19.03 12.65
C ALA A 2 -10.63 18.62 13.98
N ASN A 3 -11.02 17.49 14.56
CA ASN A 3 -10.44 17.02 15.80
C ASN A 3 -9.00 16.58 15.56
N ARG A 4 -8.06 17.03 16.40
CA ARG A 4 -6.63 16.67 16.28
C ARG A 4 -6.43 15.15 16.25
N PHE A 5 -7.25 14.43 17.02
CA PHE A 5 -7.19 12.98 17.11
C PHE A 5 -7.56 12.32 15.78
N ASP A 6 -8.61 12.82 15.11
CA ASP A 6 -9.05 12.30 13.82
C ASP A 6 -7.95 12.49 12.75
N ALA A 7 -7.26 13.64 12.75
CA ALA A 7 -6.18 13.91 11.81
C ALA A 7 -4.95 13.00 12.03
N TRP A 8 -4.60 12.71 13.28
CA TRP A 8 -3.55 11.74 13.60
C TRP A 8 -3.96 10.31 13.27
N LEU A 9 -5.21 9.95 13.53
CA LEU A 9 -5.78 8.65 13.19
C LEU A 9 -5.72 8.40 11.68
N THR A 10 -6.18 9.35 10.86
CA THR A 10 -6.17 9.22 9.39
C THR A 10 -4.75 9.16 8.83
N LEU A 11 -3.82 9.95 9.39
CA LEU A 11 -2.41 9.88 9.00
C LEU A 11 -1.81 8.51 9.35
N GLY A 12 -2.06 8.00 10.56
CA GLY A 12 -1.60 6.69 11.01
C GLY A 12 -2.15 5.55 10.14
N LEU A 13 -3.44 5.58 9.82
CA LEU A 13 -4.06 4.61 8.91
C LEU A 13 -3.48 4.67 7.49
N GLY A 14 -3.16 5.86 6.99
CA GLY A 14 -2.50 6.03 5.70
C GLY A 14 -1.11 5.37 5.67
N ILE A 15 -0.30 5.60 6.71
CA ILE A 15 1.03 4.99 6.85
C ILE A 15 0.91 3.46 6.97
N ALA A 16 -0.01 2.96 7.80
CA ALA A 16 -0.23 1.53 7.97
C ALA A 16 -0.66 0.86 6.65
N SER A 17 -1.52 1.52 5.87
CA SER A 17 -1.97 1.01 4.56
C SER A 17 -0.81 0.91 3.57
N LEU A 18 0.06 1.92 3.51
CA LEU A 18 1.26 1.89 2.66
C LEU A 18 2.24 0.79 3.08
N ALA A 19 2.45 0.61 4.39
CA ALA A 19 3.32 -0.45 4.91
C ALA A 19 2.76 -1.84 4.57
N PHE A 20 1.45 -2.05 4.73
CA PHE A 20 0.77 -3.30 4.41
C PHE A 20 0.89 -3.64 2.92
N VAL A 21 0.60 -2.68 2.03
CA VAL A 21 0.67 -2.89 0.58
C VAL A 21 2.10 -3.09 0.11
N GLY A 22 3.07 -2.43 0.74
CA GLY A 22 4.49 -2.69 0.53
C GLY A 22 4.88 -4.13 0.90
N TRP A 23 4.38 -4.65 2.02
CA TRP A 23 4.59 -6.04 2.42
C TRP A 23 3.95 -7.03 1.43
N VAL A 24 2.71 -6.79 0.98
CA VAL A 24 2.04 -7.60 -0.05
C VAL A 24 2.84 -7.64 -1.35
N ASN A 25 3.38 -6.50 -1.79
CA ASN A 25 4.23 -6.44 -2.97
C ASN A 25 5.49 -7.30 -2.79
N VAL A 26 6.18 -7.18 -1.65
CA VAL A 26 7.40 -7.97 -1.39
C VAL A 26 7.09 -9.46 -1.39
N ASP A 27 6.04 -9.88 -0.69
CA ASP A 27 5.64 -11.29 -0.59
C ASP A 27 5.28 -11.87 -1.97
N ALA A 28 4.43 -11.18 -2.73
CA ALA A 28 4.02 -11.61 -4.07
C ALA A 28 5.18 -11.65 -5.08
N LEU A 29 6.14 -10.72 -4.97
CA LEU A 29 7.32 -10.73 -5.83
C LEU A 29 8.30 -11.84 -5.46
N ILE A 30 8.48 -12.14 -4.17
CA ILE A 30 9.29 -13.28 -3.72
C ILE A 30 8.65 -14.59 -4.20
N GLU A 31 7.34 -14.73 -4.10
CA GLU A 31 6.62 -15.91 -4.59
C GLU A 31 6.74 -16.07 -6.11
N ALA A 32 6.60 -14.99 -6.88
CA ALA A 32 6.61 -15.06 -8.34
C ALA A 32 8.02 -15.15 -8.97
N PHE A 33 9.04 -14.54 -8.33
CA PHE A 33 10.39 -14.35 -8.89
C PHE A 33 11.54 -14.87 -8.02
N GLY A 34 11.30 -15.33 -6.80
CA GLY A 34 12.33 -15.82 -5.89
C GLY A 34 12.77 -17.26 -6.12
N ASP A 35 13.92 -17.63 -5.53
CA ASP A 35 14.56 -18.94 -5.70
C ASP A 35 14.06 -20.03 -4.72
N GLY A 36 12.86 -19.86 -4.13
CA GLY A 36 12.27 -20.78 -3.15
C GLY A 36 10.89 -21.31 -3.58
N PRO A 37 10.37 -22.38 -2.93
CA PRO A 37 8.95 -22.75 -3.08
C PRO A 37 8.07 -21.53 -2.72
N PRO A 38 7.04 -21.18 -3.52
CA PRO A 38 5.84 -22.01 -3.72
C PRO A 38 5.50 -22.33 -5.20
N TYR A 39 4.35 -22.99 -5.38
CA TYR A 39 3.85 -23.80 -6.51
C TYR A 39 3.79 -23.19 -7.93
N TYR A 40 4.27 -21.95 -8.14
CA TYR A 40 4.12 -21.21 -9.40
C TYR A 40 5.31 -20.29 -9.70
N GLY A 41 6.54 -20.79 -9.57
CA GLY A 41 7.71 -20.05 -10.05
C GLY A 41 7.68 -19.89 -11.58
N ARG A 42 8.10 -18.73 -12.09
CA ARG A 42 8.18 -18.44 -13.54
C ARG A 42 8.92 -19.53 -14.32
N THR A 43 9.86 -20.25 -13.70
CA THR A 43 10.71 -21.25 -14.36
C THR A 43 10.19 -22.68 -14.21
N THR A 44 9.28 -22.96 -13.27
CA THR A 44 8.82 -24.32 -12.95
C THR A 44 7.45 -24.67 -13.55
N ASN A 45 6.60 -23.68 -13.87
CA ASN A 45 5.24 -23.91 -14.37
C ASN A 45 4.80 -22.81 -15.36
N MET A 46 5.60 -22.61 -16.42
CA MET A 46 5.47 -21.49 -17.37
C MET A 46 4.13 -21.41 -18.10
N ASP A 47 3.45 -22.55 -18.30
CA ASP A 47 2.15 -22.64 -18.96
C ASP A 47 1.01 -22.09 -18.11
N LYS A 48 1.19 -22.03 -16.79
CA LYS A 48 0.20 -21.51 -15.82
C LYS A 48 0.64 -20.22 -15.15
N TRP A 49 1.88 -19.81 -15.40
CA TRP A 49 2.45 -18.64 -14.75
C TRP A 49 1.86 -17.37 -15.33
N GLU A 50 1.28 -16.55 -14.46
CA GLU A 50 0.86 -15.18 -14.79
C GLU A 50 1.68 -14.19 -13.97
N SER A 51 2.01 -13.06 -14.60
CA SER A 51 2.73 -12.00 -13.90
C SER A 51 1.85 -11.39 -12.81
N PRO A 52 2.33 -11.22 -11.56
CA PRO A 52 1.56 -10.57 -10.51
C PRO A 52 1.50 -9.04 -10.69
N LEU A 53 2.38 -8.47 -11.52
CA LEU A 53 2.54 -7.02 -11.67
C LEU A 53 1.26 -6.27 -12.03
N PRO A 54 0.40 -6.75 -12.96
CA PRO A 54 -0.84 -6.05 -13.29
C PRO A 54 -1.78 -5.92 -12.09
N ILE A 55 -1.91 -6.97 -11.28
CA ILE A 55 -2.81 -6.93 -10.11
C ILE A 55 -2.22 -6.08 -8.99
N LEU A 56 -0.91 -6.18 -8.75
CA LEU A 56 -0.20 -5.36 -7.78
C LEU A 56 -0.30 -3.87 -8.14
N ALA A 57 -0.11 -3.52 -9.41
CA ALA A 57 -0.24 -2.13 -9.88
C ALA A 57 -1.66 -1.59 -9.69
N MET A 58 -2.70 -2.42 -9.87
CA MET A 58 -4.08 -2.00 -9.58
C MET A 58 -4.32 -1.77 -8.09
N ILE A 59 -3.79 -2.65 -7.22
CA ILE A 59 -3.87 -2.49 -5.76
C ILE A 59 -3.16 -1.21 -5.33
N ASP A 60 -1.94 -1.00 -5.82
CA ASP A 60 -1.14 0.20 -5.53
C ASP A 60 -1.89 1.48 -5.95
N LEU A 61 -2.49 1.47 -7.14
CA LEU A 61 -3.26 2.62 -7.63
C LEU A 61 -4.46 2.93 -6.74
N VAL A 62 -5.23 1.91 -6.32
CA VAL A 62 -6.37 2.10 -5.41
C VAL A 62 -5.89 2.67 -4.08
N VAL A 63 -4.81 2.14 -3.52
CA VAL A 63 -4.25 2.59 -2.24
C VAL A 63 -3.79 4.04 -2.34
N LEU A 64 -3.08 4.41 -3.42
CA LEU A 64 -2.64 5.78 -3.63
C LEU A 64 -3.83 6.76 -3.78
N VAL A 65 -4.88 6.37 -4.49
CA VAL A 65 -6.10 7.17 -4.65
C VAL A 65 -6.76 7.46 -3.30
N LEU A 66 -6.71 6.52 -2.35
CA LEU A 66 -7.28 6.71 -1.02
C LEU A 66 -6.33 7.46 -0.07
N VAL A 67 -5.05 7.10 -0.06
CA VAL A 67 -4.07 7.60 0.91
C VAL A 67 -3.66 9.04 0.61
N ILE A 68 -3.45 9.42 -0.65
CA ILE A 68 -2.99 10.77 -1.02
C ILE A 68 -3.95 11.87 -0.51
N PRO A 69 -5.26 11.84 -0.83
CA PRO A 69 -6.18 12.87 -0.34
C PRO A 69 -6.34 12.82 1.18
N ALA A 70 -6.35 11.62 1.78
CA ALA A 70 -6.44 11.46 3.24
C ALA A 70 -5.25 12.09 3.96
N VAL A 71 -4.02 11.80 3.53
CA VAL A 71 -2.79 12.37 4.10
C VAL A 71 -2.76 13.88 3.89
N ARG A 72 -3.08 14.38 2.70
CA ARG A 72 -3.16 15.82 2.42
C ARG A 72 -4.15 16.53 3.35
N GLY A 73 -5.34 15.96 3.57
CA GLY A 73 -6.33 16.50 4.49
C GLY A 73 -5.88 16.46 5.95
N SER A 74 -5.21 15.38 6.34
CA SER A 74 -4.66 15.18 7.69
C SER A 74 -3.60 16.23 8.00
N ILE A 75 -2.65 16.45 7.10
CA ILE A 75 -1.59 17.45 7.25
C ILE A 75 -2.19 18.86 7.38
N LYS A 76 -3.14 19.22 6.50
CA LYS A 76 -3.80 20.53 6.58
C LYS A 76 -4.45 20.75 7.95
N SER A 77 -5.16 19.74 8.45
CA SER A 77 -5.83 19.79 9.76
C SER A 77 -4.83 19.93 10.92
N LEU A 78 -3.71 19.21 10.86
CA LEU A 78 -2.65 19.30 11.87
C LEU A 78 -1.99 20.68 11.88
N VAL A 79 -1.71 21.26 10.71
CA VAL A 79 -1.13 22.61 10.61
C VAL A 79 -2.09 23.66 11.18
N GLU A 80 -3.38 23.58 10.87
CA GLU A 80 -4.40 24.48 11.42
C GLU A 80 -4.53 24.37 12.95
N CYS A 81 -4.30 23.18 13.52
CA CYS A 81 -4.28 22.96 14.97
C CYS A 81 -2.99 23.42 15.66
N LEU A 82 -1.86 23.47 14.95
CA LEU A 82 -0.54 23.86 15.51
C LEU A 82 -0.28 25.37 15.39
N GLY A 83 -0.88 26.04 14.41
CA GLY A 83 -0.75 27.49 14.20
C GLY A 83 -1.72 28.35 15.02
N ARG A 84 -2.49 27.74 15.93
CA ARG A 84 -3.46 28.39 16.81
C ARG A 84 -3.17 27.99 18.25
#